data_AF-A0A1Z4KIK2-F1
#
_entry.id   AF-A0A1Z4KIK2-F1
#
_cell.length_a   1.000
_cell.length_b   1.000
_cell.length_c   1.000
_cell.angle_alpha   90.00
_cell.angle_beta   90.00
_cell.angle_gamma   90.00
#
_symmetry.space_group_name_H-M   'P 1'
#
loop_
_entity.id
_entity.type
_entity.pdbx_description
1 polymer ?
#
loop_
_entity_poly.entity_id
_entity_poly.type
_entity_poly.pdbx_seq_one_letter_code
_entity_poly.pdbx_strand_id
1 'polypeptide(L)'
;MTNLLPEMAEIWQQTLNWQPTDSQQARFQQLYELILEGNRQLNLTRITEPQEFWEKHLWDSLRGVAPQQQLISSLQLGASVIDIGTGAGFPGVPVAIIASNSTITLVDSTRKKITFIDTILSELALTNAKTLVSRAEEIGQQPQHREQYDVALIRAVGTASPCAEYTLPLLKLGGLAVIYRGTWTEEETTSVENAAQQLGGTVELIDNFTTPLTNSVRHCLYLRKVAKTPANFPRAVGVPSQKPI
;
A
#
# COMPACT_ATOMS: atom_id res chain seq x y z
N MET A 1 4.81 -23.61 21.12
CA MET A 1 3.49 -22.97 21.03
C MET A 1 3.40 -22.39 19.64
N THR A 2 2.47 -22.87 18.82
CA THR A 2 2.19 -22.28 17.51
C THR A 2 1.62 -20.89 17.74
N ASN A 3 2.34 -19.86 17.31
CA ASN A 3 1.85 -18.49 17.33
C ASN A 3 0.81 -18.36 16.22
N LEU A 4 -0.47 -18.48 16.57
CA LEU A 4 -1.58 -18.32 15.65
C LEU A 4 -2.01 -16.86 15.61
N LEU A 5 -2.28 -16.33 14.42
CA LEU A 5 -2.96 -15.06 14.26
C LEU A 5 -4.39 -15.18 14.82
N PRO A 6 -4.87 -14.14 15.52
CA PRO A 6 -6.27 -14.10 15.92
C PRO A 6 -7.18 -13.92 14.69
N GLU A 7 -8.35 -14.56 14.70
CA GLU A 7 -9.33 -14.42 13.61
C GLU A 7 -9.94 -13.02 13.56
N MET A 8 -10.28 -12.46 14.73
CA MET A 8 -10.83 -11.10 14.89
C MET A 8 -12.04 -10.79 13.99
N ALA A 9 -12.88 -11.78 13.68
CA ALA A 9 -14.01 -11.66 12.74
C ALA A 9 -14.93 -10.48 13.06
N GLU A 10 -15.33 -10.32 14.33
CA GLU A 10 -16.18 -9.20 14.76
C GLU A 10 -15.50 -7.83 14.54
N ILE A 11 -14.20 -7.73 14.81
CA ILE A 11 -13.45 -6.48 14.64
C ILE A 11 -13.35 -6.14 13.15
N TRP A 12 -13.03 -7.11 12.29
CA TRP A 12 -13.04 -6.91 10.84
C TRP A 12 -14.39 -6.37 10.38
N GLN A 13 -15.49 -7.03 10.77
CA GLN A 13 -16.84 -6.65 10.36
C GLN A 13 -17.24 -5.27 10.88
N GLN A 14 -16.97 -4.95 12.15
CA GLN A 14 -17.36 -3.67 12.74
C GLN A 14 -16.54 -2.50 12.19
N THR A 15 -15.27 -2.72 11.85
CA THR A 15 -14.35 -1.64 11.47
C THR A 15 -14.23 -1.45 9.96
N LEU A 16 -14.30 -2.53 9.18
CA LEU A 16 -14.15 -2.49 7.72
C LEU A 16 -15.43 -2.86 6.98
N ASN A 17 -16.50 -3.26 7.68
CA ASN A 17 -17.72 -3.83 7.10
C ASN A 17 -17.46 -5.10 6.25
N TRP A 18 -16.34 -5.76 6.47
CA TRP A 18 -15.86 -6.93 5.72
C TRP A 18 -15.15 -7.89 6.67
N GLN A 19 -15.10 -9.17 6.33
CA GLN A 19 -14.27 -10.16 7.02
C GLN A 19 -13.60 -11.10 6.02
N PRO A 20 -12.40 -11.62 6.32
CA PRO A 20 -11.76 -12.63 5.48
C PRO A 20 -12.58 -13.91 5.45
N THR A 21 -12.60 -14.56 4.29
CA THR A 21 -13.02 -15.96 4.17
C THR A 21 -12.01 -16.88 4.85
N ASP A 22 -12.39 -18.12 5.16
CA ASP A 22 -11.49 -19.12 5.75
C ASP A 22 -10.20 -19.31 4.94
N SER A 23 -10.30 -19.29 3.61
CA SER A 23 -9.14 -19.39 2.72
C SER A 23 -8.22 -18.16 2.83
N GLN A 24 -8.78 -16.96 2.95
CA GLN A 24 -7.99 -15.73 3.16
C GLN A 24 -7.35 -15.71 4.55
N GLN A 25 -8.07 -16.15 5.58
CA GLN A 25 -7.54 -16.28 6.94
C GLN A 25 -6.38 -17.28 6.99
N ALA A 26 -6.49 -18.42 6.32
CA ALA A 26 -5.39 -19.39 6.20
C ALA A 26 -4.16 -18.79 5.48
N ARG A 27 -4.37 -18.01 4.41
CA ARG A 27 -3.28 -17.30 3.72
C ARG A 27 -2.63 -16.23 4.59
N PHE A 28 -3.40 -15.52 5.42
CA PHE A 28 -2.83 -14.57 6.39
C PHE A 28 -1.99 -15.26 7.44
N GLN A 29 -2.43 -16.43 7.95
CA GLN A 29 -1.63 -17.24 8.86
C GLN A 29 -0.30 -17.68 8.22
N GLN A 30 -0.34 -18.19 6.99
CA GLN A 30 0.86 -18.57 6.25
C GLN A 30 1.78 -17.37 5.99
N LEU A 31 1.22 -16.21 5.62
CA LEU A 31 1.99 -14.97 5.45
C LEU A 31 2.72 -14.59 6.73
N TYR A 32 2.05 -14.68 7.89
CA TYR A 32 2.68 -14.39 9.18
C TYR A 32 3.87 -15.33 9.46
N GLU A 33 3.69 -16.64 9.27
CA GLU A 33 4.75 -17.63 9.45
C GLU A 33 5.94 -17.38 8.52
N LEU A 34 5.69 -17.11 7.24
CA LEU A 34 6.73 -16.79 6.26
C LEU A 34 7.48 -15.50 6.60
N ILE A 35 6.77 -14.46 7.07
CA ILE A 35 7.40 -13.21 7.50
C ILE A 35 8.28 -13.46 8.72
N LEU A 36 7.82 -14.21 9.73
CA LEU A 36 8.63 -14.53 10.90
C LEU A 36 9.90 -15.31 10.52
N GLU A 37 9.77 -16.27 9.61
CA GLU A 37 10.91 -17.03 9.08
C GLU A 37 11.92 -16.11 8.40
N GLY A 38 11.47 -15.34 7.40
CA GLY A 38 12.32 -14.42 6.65
C GLY A 38 12.94 -13.32 7.52
N ASN A 39 12.23 -12.89 8.57
CA ASN A 39 12.69 -11.84 9.46
C ASN A 39 13.99 -12.23 10.18
N ARG A 40 14.21 -13.52 10.45
CA ARG A 40 15.43 -14.04 11.10
C ARG A 40 16.71 -13.72 10.31
N GLN A 41 16.60 -13.54 8.99
CA GLN A 41 17.74 -13.31 8.11
C GLN A 41 17.75 -11.89 7.53
N LEU A 42 16.59 -11.27 7.35
CA LEU A 42 16.44 -10.05 6.57
C LEU A 42 16.04 -8.80 7.37
N ASN A 43 15.73 -8.93 8.67
CA ASN A 43 15.26 -7.82 9.51
C ASN A 43 14.10 -7.03 8.87
N LEU A 44 13.09 -7.77 8.37
CA LEU A 44 11.92 -7.27 7.67
C LEU A 44 11.02 -6.39 8.55
N THR A 45 10.85 -6.78 9.82
CA THR A 45 9.97 -6.08 10.76
C THR A 45 10.40 -6.33 12.21
N ARG A 46 10.09 -5.38 13.09
CA ARG A 46 10.23 -5.54 14.55
C ARG A 46 8.98 -6.16 15.19
N ILE A 47 7.91 -6.34 14.42
CA ILE A 47 6.61 -6.82 14.90
C ILE A 47 6.55 -8.33 14.70
N THR A 48 6.70 -9.09 15.78
CA THR A 48 6.65 -10.56 15.78
C THR A 48 5.44 -11.12 16.51
N GLU A 49 4.81 -10.35 17.39
CA GLU A 49 3.66 -10.80 18.17
C GLU A 49 2.40 -10.91 17.30
N PRO A 50 1.60 -12.01 17.39
CA PRO A 50 0.48 -12.25 16.49
C PRO A 50 -0.57 -11.15 16.45
N GLN A 51 -0.97 -10.62 17.61
CA GLN A 51 -1.98 -9.55 17.68
C GLN A 51 -1.46 -8.24 17.08
N GLU A 52 -0.19 -7.92 17.32
CA GLU A 52 0.43 -6.74 16.74
C GLU A 52 0.60 -6.87 15.22
N PHE A 53 0.98 -8.07 14.74
CA PHE A 53 1.08 -8.34 13.31
C PHE A 53 -0.28 -8.19 12.64
N TRP A 54 -1.32 -8.78 13.23
CA TRP A 54 -2.68 -8.65 12.75
C TRP A 54 -3.10 -7.18 12.63
N GLU A 55 -2.90 -6.36 13.67
CA GLU A 55 -3.33 -4.97 13.64
C GLU A 55 -2.46 -4.11 12.71
N LYS A 56 -1.14 -4.15 12.90
CA LYS A 56 -0.20 -3.20 12.28
C LYS A 56 0.19 -3.58 10.85
N HIS A 57 0.03 -4.84 10.44
CA HIS A 57 0.39 -5.29 9.09
C HIS A 57 -0.80 -5.78 8.28
N LEU A 58 -1.79 -6.46 8.86
CA LEU A 58 -2.95 -6.91 8.08
C LEU A 58 -4.05 -5.86 8.08
N TRP A 59 -4.60 -5.53 9.25
CA TRP A 59 -5.73 -4.62 9.37
C TRP A 59 -5.37 -3.23 8.84
N ASP A 60 -4.23 -2.67 9.26
CA ASP A 60 -3.76 -1.36 8.79
C ASP A 60 -3.59 -1.33 7.27
N SER A 61 -3.07 -2.40 6.66
CA SER A 61 -2.93 -2.49 5.19
C SER A 61 -4.29 -2.46 4.49
N LEU A 62 -5.26 -3.24 4.98
CA LEU A 62 -6.56 -3.36 4.35
C LEU A 62 -7.49 -2.18 4.63
N ARG A 63 -7.28 -1.44 5.73
CA ARG A 63 -8.10 -0.29 6.11
C ARG A 63 -8.13 0.83 5.08
N GLY A 64 -7.06 1.02 4.31
CA GLY A 64 -7.01 2.01 3.23
C GLY A 64 -7.64 1.55 1.91
N VAL A 65 -8.03 0.27 1.82
CA VAL A 65 -8.52 -0.37 0.58
C VAL A 65 -9.72 -1.28 0.81
N ALA A 66 -10.43 -1.08 1.92
CA ALA A 66 -11.43 -2.03 2.39
C ALA A 66 -12.52 -2.21 1.32
N PRO A 67 -12.98 -3.45 1.03
CA PRO A 67 -13.81 -3.73 -0.14
C PRO A 67 -15.10 -2.91 -0.24
N GLN A 68 -15.73 -2.49 0.86
CA GLN A 68 -16.95 -1.67 0.82
C GLN A 68 -16.67 -0.16 0.78
N GLN A 69 -15.41 0.29 0.78
CA GLN A 69 -15.10 1.69 0.53
C GLN A 69 -15.44 2.04 -0.91
N GLN A 70 -16.44 2.90 -1.08
CA GLN A 70 -16.89 3.36 -2.39
C GLN A 70 -15.78 4.03 -3.21
N LEU A 71 -14.77 4.58 -2.54
CA LEU A 71 -13.63 5.27 -3.16
C LEU A 71 -12.82 4.36 -4.10
N ILE A 72 -12.83 3.04 -3.88
CA ILE A 72 -12.02 2.05 -4.61
C ILE A 72 -12.90 0.88 -5.10
N SER A 73 -13.99 1.21 -5.79
CA SER A 73 -14.85 0.21 -6.44
C SER A 73 -14.12 -0.63 -7.49
N SER A 74 -13.04 -0.11 -8.08
CA SER A 74 -12.23 -0.80 -9.08
C SER A 74 -11.54 -2.06 -8.57
N LEU A 75 -11.20 -2.16 -7.27
CA LEU A 75 -10.54 -3.36 -6.72
C LEU A 75 -11.40 -4.62 -6.88
N GLN A 76 -12.71 -4.50 -6.79
CA GLN A 76 -13.65 -5.61 -6.99
C GLN A 76 -13.82 -5.99 -8.47
N LEU A 77 -13.52 -5.07 -9.39
CA LEU A 77 -13.71 -5.20 -10.82
C LEU A 77 -12.43 -5.64 -11.57
N GLY A 78 -11.36 -5.94 -10.85
CA GLY A 78 -10.07 -6.35 -11.42
C GLY A 78 -9.17 -5.17 -11.76
N ALA A 79 -8.77 -4.41 -10.73
CA ALA A 79 -7.89 -3.26 -10.86
C ALA A 79 -6.43 -3.64 -11.16
N SER A 80 -5.72 -2.75 -11.85
CA SER A 80 -4.25 -2.70 -11.84
C SER A 80 -3.79 -1.89 -10.63
N VAL A 81 -3.11 -2.54 -9.69
CA VAL A 81 -2.65 -1.96 -8.42
C VAL A 81 -1.13 -1.94 -8.39
N ILE A 82 -0.55 -0.87 -7.87
CA ILE A 82 0.89 -0.78 -7.56
C ILE A 82 1.10 -0.48 -6.09
N ASP A 83 1.99 -1.21 -5.44
CA ASP A 83 2.46 -0.95 -4.07
C ASP A 83 3.90 -0.46 -4.11
N ILE A 84 4.12 0.80 -3.74
CA ILE A 84 5.39 1.50 -3.87
C ILE A 84 6.13 1.47 -2.55
N GLY A 85 7.36 0.94 -2.56
CA GLY A 85 8.11 0.72 -1.34
C GLY A 85 7.53 -0.41 -0.51
N THR A 86 7.08 -1.48 -1.18
CA THR A 86 6.35 -2.61 -0.57
C THR A 86 7.07 -3.23 0.63
N GLY A 87 8.41 -3.11 0.70
CA GLY A 87 9.18 -3.52 1.86
C GLY A 87 9.06 -5.02 2.13
N ALA A 88 8.41 -5.35 3.24
CA ALA A 88 8.09 -6.73 3.62
C ALA A 88 6.79 -7.25 2.97
N GLY A 89 6.26 -6.56 1.97
CA GLY A 89 5.04 -6.93 1.24
C GLY A 89 3.79 -6.19 1.70
N PHE A 90 3.91 -5.04 2.37
CA PHE A 90 2.75 -4.36 2.95
C PHE A 90 2.63 -2.91 2.46
N PRO A 91 1.44 -2.49 1.98
CA PRO A 91 0.15 -3.20 2.04
C PRO A 91 -0.12 -4.23 0.94
N GLY A 92 0.74 -4.35 -0.07
CA GLY A 92 0.40 -5.02 -1.32
C GLY A 92 0.09 -6.51 -1.26
N VAL A 93 0.77 -7.31 -0.43
CA VAL A 93 0.49 -8.75 -0.29
C VAL A 93 -0.87 -9.01 0.38
N PRO A 94 -1.24 -8.34 1.50
CA PRO A 94 -2.61 -8.40 2.00
C PRO A 94 -3.66 -8.02 0.95
N VAL A 95 -3.40 -6.97 0.16
CA VAL A 95 -4.31 -6.58 -0.94
C VAL A 95 -4.43 -7.70 -1.98
N ALA A 96 -3.32 -8.32 -2.37
CA ALA A 96 -3.31 -9.43 -3.32
C ALA A 96 -4.12 -10.64 -2.83
N ILE A 97 -4.09 -10.93 -1.52
CA ILE A 97 -4.87 -12.01 -0.91
C ILE A 97 -6.38 -11.75 -1.01
N ILE A 98 -6.83 -10.50 -0.83
CA ILE A 98 -8.27 -10.18 -0.83
C ILE A 98 -8.83 -9.85 -2.21
N ALA A 99 -7.99 -9.37 -3.13
CA ALA A 99 -8.38 -8.90 -4.46
C ALA A 99 -7.88 -9.86 -5.55
N SER A 100 -8.34 -11.11 -5.53
CA SER A 100 -7.88 -12.17 -6.43
C SER A 100 -8.08 -11.86 -7.93
N ASN A 101 -9.02 -10.98 -8.27
CA ASN A 101 -9.30 -10.56 -9.65
C ASN A 101 -8.42 -9.39 -10.12
N SER A 102 -7.72 -8.72 -9.20
CA SER A 102 -6.86 -7.57 -9.50
C SER A 102 -5.43 -8.02 -9.78
N THR A 103 -4.66 -7.23 -10.53
CA THR A 103 -3.22 -7.45 -10.72
C THR A 103 -2.42 -6.51 -9.83
N ILE A 104 -1.55 -7.04 -8.98
CA ILE A 104 -0.79 -6.27 -8.01
C ILE A 104 0.69 -6.24 -8.43
N THR A 105 1.26 -5.05 -8.59
CA THR A 105 2.71 -4.85 -8.81
C THR A 105 3.37 -4.37 -7.52
N LEU A 106 4.25 -5.18 -6.95
CA LEU A 106 4.96 -4.91 -5.70
C LEU A 106 6.36 -4.35 -6.00
N VAL A 107 6.61 -3.08 -5.66
CA VAL A 107 7.83 -2.36 -6.05
C VAL A 107 8.67 -2.01 -4.82
N ASP A 108 9.97 -2.31 -4.86
CA ASP A 108 10.96 -1.82 -3.90
C ASP A 108 12.32 -1.69 -4.60
N SER A 109 13.12 -0.71 -4.18
CA SER A 109 14.47 -0.52 -4.69
C SER A 109 15.47 -1.60 -4.23
N THR A 110 15.10 -2.38 -3.22
CA THR A 110 15.96 -3.35 -2.54
C THR A 110 15.73 -4.74 -3.12
N ARG A 111 16.64 -5.19 -4.01
CA ARG A 111 16.55 -6.51 -4.65
C ARG A 111 16.35 -7.66 -3.65
N LYS A 112 17.07 -7.66 -2.52
CA LYS A 112 16.93 -8.71 -1.49
C LYS A 112 15.50 -8.80 -0.92
N LYS A 113 14.82 -7.67 -0.73
CA LYS A 113 13.42 -7.65 -0.26
C LYS A 113 12.51 -8.23 -1.33
N ILE A 114 12.67 -7.79 -2.58
CA ILE A 114 11.88 -8.29 -3.71
C ILE A 114 12.04 -9.80 -3.91
N THR A 115 13.27 -10.32 -3.87
CA THR A 115 13.51 -11.78 -3.96
C THR A 115 12.82 -12.54 -2.83
N PHE A 116 12.77 -11.97 -1.63
CA PHE A 116 12.01 -12.58 -0.53
C PHE A 116 10.49 -12.52 -0.76
N ILE A 117 9.97 -11.41 -1.32
CA ILE A 117 8.56 -11.32 -1.71
C ILE A 117 8.22 -12.32 -2.81
N ASP A 118 9.10 -12.55 -3.79
CA ASP A 118 8.90 -13.60 -4.80
C ASP A 118 8.70 -14.99 -4.15
N THR A 119 9.49 -15.32 -3.12
CA THR A 119 9.28 -16.54 -2.33
C THR A 119 7.91 -16.54 -1.67
N ILE A 120 7.50 -15.45 -1.02
CA ILE A 120 6.16 -15.34 -0.41
C ILE A 120 5.05 -15.57 -1.44
N LEU A 121 5.13 -14.92 -2.61
CA LEU A 121 4.10 -15.07 -3.65
C LEU A 121 4.00 -16.51 -4.14
N SER A 122 5.13 -17.20 -4.28
CA SER A 122 5.18 -18.61 -4.65
C SER A 122 4.55 -19.52 -3.57
N GLU A 123 4.95 -19.36 -2.30
CA GLU A 123 4.45 -20.19 -1.19
C GLU A 123 2.95 -19.99 -0.93
N LEU A 124 2.45 -18.77 -1.10
CA LEU A 124 1.02 -18.45 -0.97
C LEU A 124 0.20 -18.73 -2.25
N ALA A 125 0.85 -19.18 -3.33
CA ALA A 125 0.27 -19.37 -4.65
C ALA A 125 -0.50 -18.13 -5.18
N LEU A 126 0.06 -16.94 -4.95
CA LEU A 126 -0.52 -15.67 -5.39
C LEU A 126 -0.10 -15.36 -6.83
N THR A 127 -0.87 -15.85 -7.80
CA THR A 127 -0.62 -15.66 -9.24
C THR A 127 -1.05 -14.29 -9.77
N ASN A 128 -1.80 -13.54 -8.96
CA ASN A 128 -2.30 -12.21 -9.30
C ASN A 128 -1.35 -11.07 -8.87
N ALA A 129 -0.18 -11.40 -8.31
CA ALA A 129 0.83 -10.44 -7.91
C ALA A 129 2.16 -10.69 -8.62
N LYS A 130 2.91 -9.62 -8.89
CA LYS A 130 4.26 -9.66 -9.45
C LYS A 130 5.15 -8.64 -8.76
N THR A 131 6.45 -8.89 -8.74
CA THR A 131 7.42 -7.97 -8.13
C THR A 131 8.20 -7.17 -9.17
N LEU A 132 8.76 -6.04 -8.74
CA LEU A 132 9.62 -5.21 -9.57
C LEU A 132 10.70 -4.53 -8.71
N VAL A 133 11.96 -4.71 -9.08
CA VAL A 133 13.09 -3.99 -8.45
C VAL A 133 13.31 -2.67 -9.17
N SER A 134 12.81 -1.56 -8.61
CA SER A 134 13.02 -0.23 -9.17
C SER A 134 12.72 0.87 -8.14
N ARG A 135 12.95 2.13 -8.53
CA ARG A 135 12.54 3.33 -7.79
C ARG A 135 11.26 3.90 -8.41
N ALA A 136 10.40 4.50 -7.60
CA ALA A 136 9.15 5.11 -8.07
C ALA A 136 9.41 6.18 -9.14
N GLU A 137 10.48 6.96 -8.95
CA GLU A 137 10.92 7.99 -9.88
C GLU A 137 11.31 7.44 -11.25
N GLU A 138 11.91 6.25 -11.31
CA GLU A 138 12.31 5.60 -12.56
C GLU A 138 11.09 5.06 -13.30
N ILE A 139 10.23 4.29 -12.61
CA ILE A 139 9.05 3.68 -13.24
C ILE A 139 8.01 4.72 -13.63
N GLY A 140 7.91 5.83 -12.90
CA GLY A 140 7.00 6.93 -13.27
C GLY A 140 7.38 7.59 -14.59
N GLN A 141 8.61 7.40 -15.09
CA GLN A 141 9.06 7.86 -16.41
C GLN A 141 8.96 6.79 -17.50
N GLN A 142 8.68 5.53 -17.15
CA GLN A 142 8.61 4.43 -18.10
C GLN A 142 7.21 4.30 -18.71
N PRO A 143 7.05 4.29 -20.05
CA PRO A 143 5.73 4.20 -20.69
C PRO A 143 4.88 3.00 -20.26
N GLN A 144 5.50 1.86 -19.93
CA GLN A 144 4.78 0.67 -19.47
C GLN A 144 4.16 0.80 -18.05
N HIS A 145 4.53 1.83 -17.29
CA HIS A 145 4.08 2.04 -15.91
C HIS A 145 3.42 3.41 -15.70
N ARG A 146 3.89 4.43 -16.41
CA ARG A 146 3.36 5.79 -16.35
C ARG A 146 1.88 5.82 -16.74
N GLU A 147 1.05 6.32 -15.83
CA GLU A 147 -0.39 6.43 -15.98
C GLU A 147 -1.10 5.10 -16.36
N GLN A 148 -0.62 3.96 -15.82
CA GLN A 148 -1.14 2.62 -16.12
C GLN A 148 -1.89 1.93 -14.96
N TYR A 149 -1.94 2.55 -13.77
CA TYR A 149 -2.53 1.94 -12.58
C TYR A 149 -3.86 2.58 -12.19
N ASP A 150 -4.78 1.77 -11.72
CA ASP A 150 -6.07 2.21 -11.16
C ASP A 150 -5.91 2.62 -9.70
N VAL A 151 -5.01 1.94 -8.98
CA VAL A 151 -4.73 2.20 -7.56
C VAL A 151 -3.22 2.19 -7.30
N ALA A 152 -2.73 3.17 -6.53
CA ALA A 152 -1.34 3.24 -6.07
C ALA A 152 -1.32 3.29 -4.54
N LEU A 153 -0.63 2.34 -3.91
CA LEU A 153 -0.50 2.23 -2.46
C LEU A 153 0.91 2.64 -2.06
N ILE A 154 1.04 3.37 -0.96
CA ILE A 154 2.34 3.71 -0.41
C ILE A 154 2.25 3.87 1.11
N ARG A 155 3.08 3.10 1.83
CA ARG A 155 3.15 3.13 3.29
C ARG A 155 4.59 3.32 3.75
N ALA A 156 4.79 4.20 4.72
CA ALA A 156 6.08 4.44 5.38
C ALA A 156 7.22 4.94 4.46
N VAL A 157 6.92 5.76 3.45
CA VAL A 157 7.93 6.40 2.58
C VAL A 157 7.88 7.92 2.74
N GLY A 158 8.93 8.55 3.27
CA GLY A 158 9.07 10.02 3.27
C GLY A 158 7.92 10.81 3.92
N THR A 159 7.81 12.09 3.54
CA THR A 159 6.67 12.96 3.86
C THR A 159 5.55 12.81 2.81
N ALA A 160 4.40 13.44 3.03
CA ALA A 160 3.23 13.28 2.16
C ALA A 160 3.41 13.82 0.74
N SER A 161 4.03 15.00 0.57
CA SER A 161 4.27 15.62 -0.75
C SER A 161 5.11 14.72 -1.68
N PRO A 162 6.26 14.14 -1.25
CA PRO A 162 6.99 13.15 -2.04
C PRO A 162 6.15 11.92 -2.39
N CYS A 163 5.29 11.43 -1.48
CA CYS A 163 4.39 10.32 -1.78
C CYS A 163 3.43 10.64 -2.93
N ALA A 164 2.93 11.87 -3.01
CA ALA A 164 2.10 12.30 -4.14
C ALA A 164 2.89 12.22 -5.46
N GLU A 165 4.15 12.66 -5.47
CA GLU A 165 5.03 12.57 -6.65
C GLU A 165 5.41 11.13 -7.01
N TYR A 166 5.51 10.23 -6.04
CA TYR A 166 5.75 8.81 -6.32
C TYR A 166 4.51 8.09 -6.89
N THR A 167 3.30 8.53 -6.52
CA THR A 167 2.05 7.82 -6.84
C THR A 167 1.31 8.39 -8.06
N LEU A 168 1.06 9.70 -8.12
CA LEU A 168 0.24 10.33 -9.15
C LEU A 168 0.74 10.11 -10.59
N PRO A 169 2.05 10.12 -10.91
CA PRO A 169 2.51 9.84 -12.28
C PRO A 169 2.22 8.42 -12.75
N LEU A 170 1.98 7.47 -11.84
CA LEU A 170 1.68 6.07 -12.17
C LEU A 170 0.19 5.82 -12.38
N LEU A 171 -0.68 6.73 -11.92
CA LEU A 171 -2.12 6.57 -11.99
C LEU A 171 -2.72 7.01 -13.33
N LYS A 172 -3.64 6.19 -13.85
CA LYS A 172 -4.57 6.57 -14.93
C LYS A 172 -5.44 7.76 -14.49
N LEU A 173 -6.03 8.49 -15.43
CA LEU A 173 -7.09 9.44 -15.09
C LEU A 173 -8.24 8.72 -14.36
N GLY A 174 -8.68 9.28 -13.24
CA GLY A 174 -9.65 8.66 -12.32
C GLY A 174 -9.04 7.67 -11.32
N GLY A 175 -7.78 7.28 -11.48
CA GLY A 175 -7.07 6.41 -10.54
C GLY A 175 -6.87 7.07 -9.17
N LEU A 176 -6.67 6.25 -8.14
CA LEU A 176 -6.59 6.69 -6.75
C LEU A 176 -5.27 6.30 -6.09
N ALA A 177 -4.60 7.26 -5.46
CA ALA A 177 -3.49 6.98 -4.55
C ALA A 177 -4.02 6.83 -3.12
N VAL A 178 -3.54 5.83 -2.40
CA VAL A 178 -3.77 5.65 -0.96
C VAL A 178 -2.43 5.77 -0.24
N ILE A 179 -2.27 6.86 0.52
CA ILE A 179 -1.05 7.16 1.27
C ILE A 179 -1.33 6.93 2.76
N TYR A 180 -0.60 5.99 3.37
CA TYR A 180 -0.78 5.59 4.77
C TYR A 180 0.18 6.37 5.68
N ARG A 181 -0.35 7.02 6.73
CA ARG A 181 0.41 7.88 7.65
C ARG A 181 0.08 7.60 9.12
N GLY A 182 1.12 7.69 9.96
CA GLY A 182 0.98 7.58 11.42
C GLY A 182 0.58 8.89 12.08
N THR A 183 1.31 9.96 11.75
CA THR A 183 1.07 11.31 12.21
C THR A 183 0.65 12.18 11.04
N TRP A 184 -0.21 13.16 11.30
CA TRP A 184 -0.70 14.11 10.31
C TRP A 184 -0.85 15.50 10.93
N THR A 185 -0.48 16.54 10.18
CA THR A 185 -0.62 17.96 10.60
C THR A 185 -1.29 18.80 9.51
N GLU A 186 -1.79 19.98 9.87
CA GLU A 186 -2.36 20.93 8.90
C GLU A 186 -1.34 21.41 7.86
N GLU A 187 -0.06 21.51 8.24
CA GLU A 187 1.03 21.82 7.32
C GLU A 187 1.22 20.72 6.26
N GLU A 188 1.07 19.44 6.66
CA GLU A 188 1.10 18.32 5.71
C GLU A 188 -0.10 18.34 4.76
N THR A 189 -1.28 18.78 5.21
CA THR A 189 -2.46 19.01 4.34
C THR A 189 -2.16 20.02 3.25
N THR A 190 -1.68 21.21 3.62
CA THR A 190 -1.39 22.27 2.63
C THR A 190 -0.30 21.81 1.65
N SER A 191 0.72 21.10 2.15
CA SER A 191 1.81 20.59 1.31
C SER A 191 1.34 19.53 0.31
N VAL A 192 0.52 18.57 0.73
CA VAL A 192 0.03 17.51 -0.16
C VAL A 192 -0.99 18.03 -1.18
N GLU A 193 -1.83 19.00 -0.82
CA GLU A 193 -2.76 19.65 -1.76
C GLU A 193 -2.01 20.37 -2.89
N ASN A 194 -1.01 21.17 -2.54
CA ASN A 194 -0.16 21.86 -3.52
C ASN A 194 0.59 20.88 -4.43
N ALA A 195 1.18 19.83 -3.86
CA ALA A 195 1.85 18.79 -4.63
C ALA A 195 0.88 18.06 -5.56
N ALA A 196 -0.29 17.65 -5.05
CA ALA A 196 -1.31 16.97 -5.84
C ALA A 196 -1.73 17.81 -7.04
N GLN A 197 -2.02 19.11 -6.84
CA GLN A 197 -2.43 20.01 -7.92
C GLN A 197 -1.36 20.09 -9.04
N GLN A 198 -0.09 20.24 -8.68
CA GLN A 198 1.02 20.31 -9.65
C GLN A 198 1.24 18.99 -10.41
N LEU A 199 0.84 17.87 -9.81
CA LEU A 199 1.00 16.53 -10.36
C LEU A 199 -0.25 16.03 -11.11
N GLY A 200 -1.28 16.88 -11.26
CA GLY A 200 -2.53 16.53 -11.93
C GLY A 200 -3.51 15.74 -11.05
N GLY A 201 -3.36 15.80 -9.74
CA GLY A 201 -4.24 15.19 -8.76
C GLY A 201 -5.01 16.21 -7.92
N THR A 202 -5.90 15.69 -7.07
CA THR A 202 -6.59 16.44 -6.02
C THR A 202 -6.73 15.56 -4.78
N VAL A 203 -6.78 16.17 -3.60
CA VAL A 203 -7.09 15.46 -2.35
C VAL A 203 -8.60 15.22 -2.31
N GLU A 204 -9.02 13.96 -2.37
CA GLU A 204 -10.44 13.59 -2.29
C GLU A 204 -10.89 13.40 -0.83
N LEU A 205 -10.02 12.81 -0.01
CA LEU A 205 -10.29 12.59 1.41
C LEU A 205 -8.99 12.46 2.20
N ILE A 206 -8.96 13.05 3.39
CA ILE A 206 -7.99 12.75 4.44
C ILE A 206 -8.77 12.12 5.58
N ASP A 207 -8.63 10.80 5.72
CA ASP A 207 -9.39 9.99 6.65
C ASP A 207 -8.55 9.75 7.91
N ASN A 208 -9.02 10.21 9.06
CA ASN A 208 -8.40 10.01 10.37
C ASN A 208 -9.16 8.92 11.14
N PHE A 209 -8.45 7.91 11.62
CA PHE A 209 -9.03 6.81 12.37
C PHE A 209 -8.07 6.29 13.44
N THR A 210 -8.61 5.52 14.38
CA THR A 210 -7.84 4.79 15.39
C THR A 210 -7.79 3.31 15.04
N THR A 211 -6.63 2.69 15.26
CA THR A 211 -6.49 1.23 15.10
C THR A 211 -7.28 0.48 16.18
N PRO A 212 -7.83 -0.71 15.90
CA PRO A 212 -8.85 -1.33 16.76
C PRO A 212 -8.34 -1.94 18.07
N LEU A 213 -7.05 -2.26 18.19
CA LEU A 213 -6.47 -2.88 19.39
C LEU A 213 -5.68 -1.86 20.22
N THR A 214 -4.75 -1.16 19.59
CA THR A 214 -3.85 -0.21 20.26
C THR A 214 -4.41 1.21 20.33
N ASN A 215 -5.54 1.50 19.67
CA ASN A 215 -6.11 2.84 19.56
C ASN A 215 -5.10 3.88 19.02
N SER A 216 -4.17 3.43 18.19
CA SER A 216 -3.18 4.32 17.60
C SER A 216 -3.85 5.18 16.53
N VAL A 217 -3.60 6.49 16.55
CA VAL A 217 -4.08 7.39 15.49
C VAL A 217 -3.35 7.08 14.17
N ARG A 218 -4.10 7.02 13.08
CA ARG A 218 -3.64 6.77 11.72
C ARG A 218 -4.42 7.62 10.74
N HIS A 219 -3.80 7.87 9.60
CA HIS A 219 -4.41 8.59 8.50
C HIS A 219 -4.25 7.81 7.20
N CYS A 220 -5.30 7.80 6.38
CA CYS A 220 -5.24 7.42 4.98
C CYS A 220 -5.60 8.64 4.14
N LEU A 221 -4.72 8.99 3.20
CA LEU A 221 -4.98 10.05 2.24
C LEU A 221 -5.32 9.44 0.90
N TYR A 222 -6.41 9.95 0.32
CA TYR A 222 -6.93 9.52 -0.96
C TYR A 222 -6.72 10.65 -1.97
N LEU A 223 -5.78 10.46 -2.90
CA LEU A 223 -5.52 11.43 -3.97
C LEU A 223 -6.09 10.91 -5.29
N ARG A 224 -7.00 11.65 -5.90
CA ARG A 224 -7.60 11.31 -7.19
C ARG A 224 -6.80 11.94 -8.32
N LYS A 225 -6.46 11.15 -9.34
CA LYS A 225 -5.84 11.65 -10.57
C LYS A 225 -6.90 12.29 -11.48
N VAL A 226 -6.83 13.60 -11.70
CA VAL A 226 -7.86 14.38 -12.43
C VAL A 226 -7.35 15.01 -13.74
N ALA A 227 -6.04 15.13 -13.90
CA ALA A 227 -5.38 15.62 -15.11
C ALA A 227 -4.07 14.86 -15.34
N LYS A 228 -3.52 14.89 -16.56
CA LYS A 228 -2.24 14.24 -16.83
C LYS A 228 -1.12 14.84 -16.01
N THR A 229 -0.22 14.00 -15.51
CA THR A 229 0.97 14.49 -14.79
C THR A 229 1.95 15.10 -15.79
N PRO A 230 2.47 16.33 -15.55
CA PRO A 230 3.49 16.93 -16.42
C PRO A 230 4.72 16.04 -16.61
N ALA A 231 5.34 16.10 -17.80
CA ALA A 231 6.42 15.17 -18.19
C ALA A 231 7.70 15.29 -17.32
N ASN A 232 7.93 16.44 -16.71
CA ASN A 232 9.06 16.68 -15.80
C ASN A 232 8.89 15.99 -14.43
N PHE A 233 7.72 15.39 -14.16
CA PHE A 233 7.44 14.60 -12.96
C PHE A 233 7.23 13.13 -13.31
N PRO A 234 7.69 12.17 -12.47
CA PRO A 234 8.46 12.43 -11.26
C PRO A 234 9.87 12.96 -11.60
N ARG A 235 10.42 13.78 -10.70
CA ARG A 235 11.79 14.27 -10.79
C ARG A 235 12.78 13.13 -10.55
N ALA A 236 14.05 13.39 -10.81
CA ALA A 236 15.11 12.38 -10.69
C ALA A 236 15.17 11.74 -9.28
N VAL A 237 15.67 10.51 -9.22
CA VAL A 237 15.77 9.70 -7.99
C VAL A 237 16.35 10.51 -6.83
N GLY A 238 15.62 10.54 -5.70
CA GLY A 238 16.00 11.25 -4.49
C GLY A 238 15.62 12.74 -4.45
N VAL A 239 15.40 13.40 -5.59
CA VAL A 239 14.98 14.81 -5.62
C VAL A 239 13.66 15.04 -4.87
N PRO A 240 12.61 14.21 -5.04
CA PRO A 240 11.35 14.42 -4.32
C PRO A 240 11.54 14.41 -2.80
N SER A 241 12.36 13.49 -2.29
CA SER A 241 12.65 13.41 -0.86
C SER A 241 13.49 14.56 -0.31
N GLN A 242 14.45 15.07 -1.09
CA GLN A 242 15.36 16.13 -0.64
C GLN A 242 14.74 17.52 -0.78
N LYS A 243 13.91 17.72 -1.81
CA LYS A 243 13.25 18.98 -2.14
C LYS A 243 11.80 18.70 -2.52
N PRO A 244 10.92 18.45 -1.55
CA PRO A 244 9.48 18.32 -1.79
C PRO A 244 8.92 19.48 -2.61
N ILE A 245 7.87 19.20 -3.38
CA ILE A 245 7.11 20.22 -4.11
C ILE A 245 6.38 21.11 -3.11
#